data_AF-J9FYR6-F1
#
_entry.id   AF-J9FYR6-F1
#
_cell.length_a   1.000
_cell.length_b   1.000
_cell.length_c   1.000
_cell.angle_alpha   90.00
_cell.angle_beta   90.00
_cell.angle_gamma   90.00
#
_symmetry.space_group_name_H-M   'P 1'
#
loop_
_entity.id
_entity.type
_entity.pdbx_description
1 polymer ?
#
loop_
_entity_poly.entity_id
_entity_poly.type
_entity_poly.pdbx_seq_one_letter_code
_entity_poly.pdbx_strand_id
1 'polypeptide(L)'
;MWDVIASCEIEGSSDSSIRNVVPNDISAILQKSPIRQIYTNGGTAFKLYEKYCLPSTGQKAIKLPSTSPANAAYSLERLISEWSIYLKETLES
;
A
#
# COMPACT_ATOMS: atom_id res chain seq x y z
N MET A 1 -9.67 2.06 -1.90
CA MET A 1 -8.26 2.49 -2.01
C MET A 1 -8.03 3.55 -0.96
N TRP A 2 -6.87 3.55 -0.30
CA TRP A 2 -6.53 4.47 0.80
C TRP A 2 -5.02 4.73 0.82
N ASP A 3 -4.61 5.87 1.35
CA ASP A 3 -3.19 6.21 1.54
C ASP A 3 -2.70 5.82 2.94
N VAL A 4 -1.44 5.42 3.08
CA VAL A 4 -0.86 5.11 4.40
C VAL A 4 -0.66 6.38 5.23
N ILE A 5 -0.35 7.50 4.57
CA ILE A 5 -0.06 8.78 5.19
C ILE A 5 -1.31 9.66 5.08
N ALA A 6 -1.80 10.20 6.20
CA ALA A 6 -2.83 11.24 6.23
C ALA A 6 -2.21 12.61 5.92
N SER A 7 -1.04 12.90 6.50
CA SER A 7 -0.24 14.09 6.20
C SER A 7 1.24 13.85 6.48
N CYS A 8 2.10 14.55 5.74
CA CYS A 8 3.54 14.57 5.97
C CYS A 8 4.14 15.85 5.39
N GLU A 9 5.39 16.13 5.77
CA GLU A 9 6.24 17.05 5.04
C GLU A 9 7.06 16.27 4.00
N ILE A 10 7.11 16.77 2.78
CA ILE A 10 7.89 16.20 1.68
C ILE A 10 8.51 17.31 0.84
N GLU A 11 9.77 17.15 0.49
CA GLU A 11 10.46 18.03 -0.45
C GLU A 11 10.25 17.49 -1.88
N GLY A 12 9.45 18.22 -2.67
CA GLY A 12 9.05 17.80 -4.00
C GLY A 12 8.22 16.51 -3.98
N SER A 13 8.63 15.53 -4.80
CA SER A 13 8.03 14.19 -4.85
C SER A 13 8.98 13.08 -4.35
N SER A 14 9.99 13.46 -3.57
CA SER A 14 11.03 12.53 -3.14
C SER A 14 10.62 11.75 -1.90
N ASP A 15 10.37 10.45 -2.03
CA ASP A 15 10.01 9.61 -0.88
C ASP A 15 11.05 9.62 0.25
N SER A 16 12.33 9.87 -0.06
CA SER A 16 13.40 9.94 0.93
C SER A 16 13.36 11.20 1.80
N SER A 17 12.60 12.22 1.41
CA SER A 17 12.42 13.45 2.18
C SER A 17 11.17 13.46 3.06
N ILE A 18 10.39 12.37 3.04
CA ILE A 18 9.18 12.23 3.87
C ILE A 18 9.52 12.33 5.37
N ARG A 19 8.94 13.32 6.04
CA ARG A 19 9.13 13.62 7.46
C ARG A 19 7.81 14.01 8.12
N ASN A 20 7.81 14.08 9.46
CA ASN A 20 6.65 14.49 10.26
C ASN A 20 5.36 13.75 9.86
N VAL A 21 5.48 12.43 9.67
CA VAL A 21 4.40 11.58 9.17
C VAL A 21 3.29 11.45 10.20
N VAL A 22 2.07 11.79 9.79
CA VAL A 22 0.83 11.40 10.46
C VAL A 22 0.21 10.28 9.65
N PRO A 23 0.15 9.04 10.17
CA PRO A 23 -0.45 7.92 9.45
C PRO A 23 -1.98 8.04 9.42
N ASN A 24 -2.60 7.46 8.39
CA ASN A 24 -4.04 7.25 8.38
C ASN A 24 -4.42 6.16 9.37
N ASP A 25 -5.46 6.41 10.16
CA ASP A 25 -6.09 5.37 10.97
C ASP A 25 -7.10 4.59 10.12
N ILE A 26 -6.64 3.45 9.60
CA ILE A 26 -7.47 2.53 8.83
C ILE A 26 -8.09 1.42 9.71
N SER A 27 -7.81 1.39 11.02
CA SER A 27 -8.30 0.30 11.88
C SER A 27 -9.83 0.29 11.95
N ALA A 28 -10.46 1.46 11.92
CA ALA A 28 -11.91 1.59 11.90
C ALA A 28 -12.56 0.92 10.68
N ILE A 29 -11.90 0.96 9.51
CA ILE A 29 -12.37 0.30 8.29
C ILE A 29 -12.23 -1.22 8.44
N LEU A 30 -11.07 -1.68 8.92
CA LEU A 30 -10.80 -3.11 9.10
C LEU A 30 -11.72 -3.76 10.14
N GLN A 31 -12.14 -3.01 11.17
CA GLN A 31 -13.08 -3.51 12.17
C GLN A 31 -14.53 -3.56 11.67
N LYS A 32 -14.90 -2.71 10.70
CA LYS A 32 -16.29 -2.55 10.23
C LYS A 32 -16.56 -3.23 8.89
N SER A 33 -15.56 -3.84 8.28
CA SER A 33 -15.68 -4.46 6.97
C SER A 33 -14.90 -5.78 6.94
N PRO A 34 -15.40 -6.80 6.23
CA PRO A 34 -14.74 -8.11 6.14
C PRO A 34 -13.53 -8.04 5.18
N ILE A 35 -12.56 -7.19 5.49
CA ILE A 35 -11.35 -7.01 4.68
C ILE A 35 -10.44 -8.21 4.89
N ARG A 36 -10.31 -9.04 3.85
CA ARG A 36 -9.50 -10.27 3.90
C ARG A 36 -8.01 -10.01 3.70
N GLN A 37 -7.66 -9.08 2.81
CA GLN A 37 -6.27 -8.82 2.44
C GLN A 37 -6.02 -7.35 2.17
N ILE A 38 -4.81 -6.90 2.54
CA ILE A 38 -4.32 -5.55 2.26
C ILE A 38 -3.17 -5.68 1.25
N TYR A 39 -3.21 -4.83 0.23
CA TYR A 39 -2.16 -4.72 -0.79
C TYR A 39 -1.63 -3.30 -0.78
N THR A 40 -0.30 -3.15 -0.78
CA THR A 40 0.36 -1.83 -0.85
C THR A 40 0.97 -1.63 -2.23
N ASN A 41 0.74 -0.44 -2.79
CA ASN A 41 1.25 -0.04 -4.10
C ASN A 41 2.68 0.52 -3.97
N GLY A 42 3.68 -0.32 -4.17
CA GLY A 42 5.09 0.09 -4.13
C GLY A 42 5.78 -0.08 -2.77
N GLY A 43 7.11 0.02 -2.79
CA GLY A 43 7.96 -0.25 -1.64
C GLY A 43 7.85 0.77 -0.50
N THR A 44 7.66 2.05 -0.82
CA THR A 44 7.51 3.12 0.18
C THR A 44 6.22 2.93 0.96
N ALA A 45 5.09 2.72 0.28
CA ALA A 45 3.81 2.43 0.93
C ALA A 45 3.89 1.20 1.84
N PHE A 46 4.55 0.12 1.38
CA PHE A 46 4.76 -1.08 2.19
C PHE A 46 5.53 -0.80 3.49
N LYS A 47 6.69 -0.11 3.39
CA LYS A 47 7.51 0.22 4.57
C LYS A 47 6.76 1.09 5.57
N LEU A 48 6.02 2.08 5.08
CA LEU A 48 5.24 2.98 5.94
C LEU A 48 4.06 2.24 6.59
N TYR A 49 3.41 1.33 5.85
CA TYR A 49 2.33 0.51 6.38
C TYR A 49 2.84 -0.37 7.52
N GLU A 50 3.95 -1.09 7.32
CA GLU A 50 4.57 -1.92 8.36
C GLU A 50 4.96 -1.10 9.58
N LYS A 51 5.45 0.12 9.38
CA LYS A 51 5.88 1.00 10.47
C LYS A 51 4.71 1.55 11.29
N TYR A 52 3.64 2.00 10.62
CA TYR A 52 2.61 2.82 11.26
C TYR A 52 1.23 2.17 11.38
N CYS A 53 0.83 1.36 10.39
CA CYS A 53 -0.51 0.77 10.37
C CYS A 53 -0.51 -0.66 10.94
N LEU A 54 0.47 -1.50 10.58
CA LEU A 54 0.53 -2.89 11.03
C LEU A 54 0.41 -3.07 12.55
N PRO A 55 1.04 -2.24 13.42
CA PRO A 55 0.91 -2.39 14.87
C PRO A 55 -0.52 -2.23 15.39
N SER A 56 -1.33 -1.36 14.78
CA SER A 56 -2.72 -1.13 15.19
C SER A 56 -3.72 -2.03 14.48
N THR A 57 -3.42 -2.46 13.25
CA THR A 57 -4.31 -3.32 12.46
C THR A 57 -4.12 -4.80 12.71
N GLY A 58 -2.91 -5.23 13.09
CA GLY A 58 -2.55 -6.65 13.21
C GLY A 58 -2.57 -7.44 11.90
N GLN A 59 -2.88 -6.79 10.76
CA GLN A 59 -3.07 -7.44 9.47
C GLN A 59 -1.90 -7.14 8.54
N LYS A 60 -1.20 -8.18 8.07
CA LYS A 60 -0.07 -8.02 7.15
C LYS A 60 -0.53 -7.60 5.76
N ALA A 61 0.25 -6.72 5.14
CA ALA A 61 0.05 -6.33 3.75
C ALA A 61 0.91 -7.18 2.81
N ILE A 62 0.49 -7.28 1.55
CA ILE A 62 1.29 -7.81 0.44
C ILE A 62 1.83 -6.63 -0.37
N LYS A 63 3.14 -6.61 -0.60
CA LYS A 63 3.80 -5.59 -1.41
C LYS A 63 3.64 -5.89 -2.89
N LEU A 64 3.01 -4.99 -3.62
CA LEU A 64 2.90 -5.03 -5.08
C LEU A 64 3.81 -3.97 -5.72
N PRO A 65 4.22 -4.15 -6.99
CA PRO A 65 5.00 -3.16 -7.69
C PRO A 65 4.21 -1.86 -7.85
N SER A 66 4.91 -0.73 -7.80
CA SER A 66 4.27 0.58 -7.93
C SER A 66 3.66 0.75 -9.32
N THR A 67 2.41 1.20 -9.39
CA THR A 67 1.73 1.58 -10.64
C THR A 67 2.05 3.00 -11.10
N SER A 68 2.93 3.73 -10.39
CA SER A 68 3.38 5.06 -10.79
C SER A 68 4.22 5.00 -12.08
N PRO A 69 4.08 5.99 -12.99
CA PRO A 69 4.97 6.12 -14.15
C PRO A 69 6.46 6.22 -13.80
N ALA A 70 6.79 6.65 -12.58
CA ALA A 70 8.16 6.68 -12.09
C ALA A 70 8.78 5.27 -11.92
N ASN A 71 7.96 4.22 -11.85
CA ASN A 71 8.41 2.83 -11.82
C ASN A 71 8.74 2.31 -13.23
N ALA A 72 9.71 2.93 -13.88
CA ALA A 72 10.11 2.61 -15.26
C ALA A 72 10.68 1.18 -15.44
N ALA A 73 10.96 0.47 -14.35
CA ALA A 73 11.43 -0.92 -14.37
C ALA A 73 10.33 -1.95 -14.69
N TYR A 74 9.06 -1.54 -14.67
CA TYR A 74 7.91 -2.41 -14.94
C TYR A 74 7.15 -1.93 -16.17
N SER A 75 7.00 -2.81 -17.17
CA SER A 75 6.04 -2.58 -18.25
C SER A 75 4.60 -2.77 -17.74
N LEU A 76 3.63 -2.24 -18.49
CA LEU A 76 2.22 -2.40 -18.16
C LEU A 76 1.82 -3.88 -18.08
N GLU A 77 2.28 -4.70 -19.03
CA GLU A 77 2.02 -6.14 -19.08
C GLU A 77 2.58 -6.84 -17.85
N ARG A 78 3.78 -6.43 -17.40
CA ARG A 78 4.37 -6.95 -16.18
C ARG A 78 3.59 -6.54 -14.94
N LEU A 79 3.15 -5.28 -14.84
CA LEU A 79 2.26 -4.85 -13.76
C LEU A 79 0.97 -5.67 -13.74
N ILE A 80 0.33 -5.87 -14.90
CA ILE A 80 -0.88 -6.70 -15.00
C ILE A 80 -0.60 -8.12 -14.51
N SER A 81 0.51 -8.74 -14.93
CA SER A 81 0.88 -10.09 -14.49
C SER A 81 1.01 -10.17 -12.96
N GLU A 82 1.80 -9.28 -12.35
CA GLU A 82 2.08 -9.27 -10.91
C GLU A 82 0.82 -9.00 -10.07
N TRP A 83 -0.06 -8.10 -10.54
CA TRP A 83 -1.29 -7.76 -9.83
C TRP A 83 -2.40 -8.80 -10.04
N SER A 84 -2.46 -9.45 -11.21
CA SER A 84 -3.54 -10.38 -11.56
C SER A 84 -3.52 -11.70 -10.79
N ILE A 85 -2.38 -12.08 -10.23
CA ILE A 85 -2.22 -13.26 -9.36
C ILE A 85 -3.27 -13.22 -8.23
N TYR A 86 -3.53 -12.03 -7.70
CA TYR A 86 -4.41 -11.82 -6.54
C TYR A 86 -5.88 -11.56 -6.92
N LEU A 87 -6.17 -11.30 -8.20
CA LEU A 87 -7.55 -11.14 -8.68
C LEU A 87 -8.33 -12.46 -8.64
N LYS A 88 -7.65 -13.58 -8.92
CA LYS A 88 -8.28 -14.91 -8.94
C LYS A 88 -8.51 -15.47 -7.54
N GLU A 89 -7.56 -15.27 -6.63
CA GLU A 89 -7.66 -15.68 -5.22
C GLU A 89 -8.89 -15.09 -4.51
N THR A 90 -9.33 -13.90 -4.93
CA THR A 90 -10.42 -13.17 -4.26
C THR A 90 -11.81 -13.51 -4.81
N LEU A 91 -11.91 -14.15 -5.98
CA LEU A 91 -13.21 -14.49 -6.61
C LEU A 91 -13.66 -15.94 -6.33
N GLU A 92 -12.75 -16.80 -5.89
CA GLU A 92 -13.03 -18.22 -5.60
C GLU A 92 -13.19 -18.52 -4.09
N SER A 93 -13.25 -17.48 -3.23
CA SER A 93 -13.35 -17.59 -1.76
C SER A 93 -14.38 -16.65 -1.12
#